data_AF-A0A842W2L8-F1
#
_entry.id   AF-A0A842W2L8-F1
#
_cell.length_a   1.000
_cell.length_b   1.000
_cell.length_c   1.000
_cell.angle_alpha   90.00
_cell.angle_beta   90.00
_cell.angle_gamma   90.00
#
_symmetry.space_group_name_H-M   'P 1'
#
loop_
_entity.id
_entity.type
_entity.pdbx_description
1 polymer ?
#
loop_
_entity_poly.entity_id
_entity_poly.type
_entity_poly.pdbx_seq_one_letter_code
_entity_poly.pdbx_strand_id
1 'polypeptide(L)'
;MKKEGEKKRKKRKKSKKLLLDILKGVLLVVVIWYIDTFIAFVPFSRQSNTRHILMTWFIVDTVFVSLLVRFKKINWRVGASSLGFIFLLVGMYFLPINSNIPQNALMINNNLSEQYSENKYDYAKALFFEVEKKYTSPIRQYLLEPWKVFIIKDFEYFWNQPDDSYADSNIQGRIYRKLLLKSGRFTSEEVIIHQSFCSNSPHLLVKINYPERGTPIWADLWAVDNFPGVESNKTYEFGMRTIRPCDDLIGKGY
;
A
#
# COMPACT_ATOMS: atom_id res chain seq x y z
N MET A 1 31.60 47.45 4.54
CA MET A 1 31.56 46.35 3.54
C MET A 1 32.28 45.05 3.95
N LYS A 2 33.51 45.04 4.48
CA LYS A 2 34.25 43.80 4.84
C LYS A 2 33.53 42.88 5.87
N LYS A 3 32.89 43.45 6.90
CA LYS A 3 32.15 42.70 7.95
C LYS A 3 30.86 42.01 7.44
N GLU A 4 30.21 42.53 6.39
CA GLU A 4 29.03 41.90 5.80
C GLU A 4 29.39 40.69 4.95
N GLY A 5 30.51 40.75 4.21
CA GLY A 5 31.03 39.63 3.43
C GLY A 5 31.37 38.41 4.32
N GLU A 6 31.98 38.63 5.48
CA GLU A 6 32.29 37.57 6.44
C GLU A 6 31.04 36.97 7.11
N LYS A 7 30.05 37.80 7.47
CA LYS A 7 28.76 37.32 7.99
C LYS A 7 28.04 36.45 6.96
N LYS A 8 27.97 36.88 5.69
CA LYS A 8 27.37 36.10 4.59
C LYS A 8 28.11 34.78 4.37
N ARG A 9 29.45 34.76 4.40
CA ARG A 9 30.27 33.55 4.23
C ARG A 9 30.09 32.55 5.39
N LYS A 10 30.04 33.02 6.64
CA LYS A 10 29.74 32.20 7.82
C LYS A 10 28.31 31.63 7.79
N LYS A 11 27.31 32.42 7.37
CA LYS A 11 25.92 31.95 7.20
C LYS A 11 25.82 30.85 6.14
N ARG A 12 26.49 31.02 5.00
CA ARG A 12 26.55 30.00 3.92
C ARG A 12 27.25 28.72 4.38
N LYS A 13 28.34 28.81 5.16
CA LYS A 13 29.03 27.65 5.74
C LYS A 13 28.16 26.89 6.75
N LYS A 14 27.42 27.61 7.62
CA LYS A 14 26.45 27.02 8.56
C LYS A 14 25.29 26.32 7.84
N SER A 15 24.74 26.94 6.80
CA SER A 15 23.67 26.36 5.97
C SER A 15 24.13 25.09 5.25
N LYS A 16 25.32 25.10 4.62
CA LYS A 16 25.90 23.89 4.01
C LYS A 16 26.10 22.75 5.03
N LYS A 17 26.58 23.07 6.23
CA LYS A 17 26.73 22.07 7.30
C LYS A 17 25.39 21.48 7.73
N LEU A 18 24.36 22.31 7.90
CA LEU A 18 23.02 21.86 8.23
C LEU A 18 22.44 20.94 7.14
N LEU A 19 22.57 21.32 5.87
CA LEU A 19 22.10 20.50 4.74
C LEU A 19 22.81 19.13 4.72
N LEU A 20 24.12 19.10 4.96
CA LEU A 20 24.88 17.86 5.06
C LEU A 20 24.43 16.98 6.22
N ASP A 21 24.14 17.56 7.39
CA ASP A 21 23.60 16.81 8.53
C ASP A 21 22.21 16.22 8.21
N ILE A 22 21.35 16.96 7.49
CA ILE A 22 20.04 16.49 7.04
C ILE A 22 20.20 15.31 6.06
N LEU A 23 21.02 15.48 5.02
CA LEU A 23 21.25 14.43 4.01
C LEU A 23 21.83 13.16 4.62
N LYS A 24 22.74 13.28 5.59
CA LYS A 24 23.27 12.13 6.34
C LYS A 24 22.17 11.41 7.11
N GLY A 25 21.26 12.15 7.72
CA GLY A 25 20.13 11.54 8.45
C GLY A 25 19.17 10.79 7.52
N VAL A 26 18.85 11.37 6.35
CA VAL A 26 18.04 10.71 5.33
C VAL A 26 18.75 9.46 4.81
N LEU A 27 20.03 9.56 4.47
CA LEU A 27 20.82 8.43 3.97
C LEU A 27 20.91 7.29 4.99
N LEU A 28 21.05 7.60 6.28
CA LEU A 28 21.04 6.60 7.35
C LEU A 28 19.75 5.77 7.31
N VAL A 29 18.59 6.43 7.20
CA VAL A 29 17.30 5.74 7.13
C VAL A 29 17.16 4.95 5.85
N VAL A 30 17.64 5.44 4.71
CA VAL A 30 17.65 4.68 3.44
C VAL A 30 18.46 3.39 3.58
N VAL A 31 19.62 3.44 4.26
CA VAL A 31 20.45 2.26 4.52
C VAL A 31 19.76 1.29 5.48
N ILE A 32 19.17 1.78 6.57
CA ILE A 32 18.40 0.95 7.51
C ILE A 32 17.25 0.25 6.77
N TRP A 33 16.47 1.02 6.01
CA TRP A 33 15.35 0.50 5.25
C TRP A 33 15.78 -0.54 4.21
N TYR A 34 16.93 -0.34 3.56
CA TYR A 34 17.50 -1.34 2.66
C TYR A 34 17.89 -2.63 3.38
N ILE A 35 18.33 -2.58 4.64
CA ILE A 35 18.58 -3.80 5.43
C ILE A 35 17.24 -4.47 5.78
N ASP A 36 16.27 -3.67 6.22
CA ASP A 36 14.95 -4.16 6.59
C ASP A 36 14.26 -4.86 5.43
N THR A 37 14.38 -4.39 4.18
CA THR A 37 13.75 -5.10 3.05
C THR A 37 14.20 -6.56 2.90
N PHE A 38 15.39 -6.93 3.41
CA PHE A 38 15.86 -8.32 3.42
C PHE A 38 15.44 -9.10 4.66
N ILE A 39 15.38 -8.46 5.83
CA ILE A 39 15.14 -9.14 7.12
C ILE A 39 13.74 -8.94 7.68
N ALA A 40 12.96 -8.00 7.13
CA ALA A 40 11.74 -7.49 7.74
C ALA A 40 10.67 -8.54 7.95
N PHE A 41 10.71 -9.61 7.16
CA PHE A 41 9.71 -10.67 7.15
C PHE A 41 10.18 -11.95 7.84
N VAL A 42 11.47 -12.04 8.20
CA VAL A 42 12.03 -13.22 8.89
C VAL A 42 11.34 -13.49 10.24
N PRO A 43 11.08 -12.50 11.11
CA PRO A 43 10.50 -12.77 12.42
C PRO A 43 8.96 -12.86 12.43
N PHE A 44 8.29 -12.68 11.29
CA PHE A 44 6.83 -12.63 11.22
C PHE A 44 6.26 -13.80 10.43
N SER A 45 5.13 -14.32 10.91
CA SER A 45 4.34 -15.28 10.15
C SER A 45 3.76 -14.64 8.89
N ARG A 46 3.45 -15.44 7.86
CA ARG A 46 2.72 -14.97 6.66
C ARG A 46 1.34 -14.37 7.01
N GLN A 47 0.78 -14.81 8.13
CA GLN A 47 -0.48 -14.34 8.68
C GLN A 47 -0.37 -13.00 9.43
N SER A 48 0.83 -12.49 9.66
CA SER A 48 1.02 -11.22 10.35
C SER A 48 0.51 -10.07 9.49
N ASN A 49 -0.27 -9.18 10.10
CA ASN A 49 -0.80 -8.00 9.43
C ASN A 49 0.34 -7.06 9.04
N THR A 50 0.39 -6.62 7.78
CA THR A 50 1.48 -5.77 7.27
C THR A 50 1.63 -4.47 8.04
N ARG A 51 0.53 -3.88 8.53
CA ARG A 51 0.60 -2.68 9.38
C ARG A 51 1.34 -2.94 10.68
N HIS A 52 1.14 -4.11 11.30
CA HIS A 52 1.83 -4.48 12.54
C HIS A 52 3.33 -4.67 12.30
N ILE A 53 3.70 -5.32 11.18
CA ILE A 53 5.10 -5.50 10.79
C ILE A 53 5.79 -4.15 10.62
N LEU A 54 5.19 -3.25 9.83
CA LEU A 54 5.75 -1.92 9.58
C LEU A 54 5.80 -1.06 10.85
N MET A 55 4.80 -1.13 11.72
CA MET A 55 4.84 -0.45 13.02
C MET A 55 5.94 -1.02 13.91
N THR A 56 6.20 -2.32 13.87
CA THR A 56 7.29 -2.92 14.65
C THR A 56 8.64 -2.43 14.17
N TRP A 57 8.90 -2.45 12.86
CA TRP A 57 10.14 -1.94 12.28
C TRP A 57 10.32 -0.44 12.53
N PHE A 58 9.26 0.36 12.41
CA PHE A 58 9.27 1.76 12.82
C PHE A 58 9.76 1.95 14.27
N ILE A 59 9.27 1.14 15.22
CA ILE A 59 9.70 1.21 16.61
C ILE A 59 11.18 0.83 16.73
N VAL A 60 11.59 -0.26 16.06
CA VAL A 60 12.97 -0.74 16.05
C VAL A 60 13.92 0.34 15.51
N ASP A 61 13.59 0.97 14.38
CA ASP A 61 14.39 2.02 13.76
C ASP A 61 14.49 3.26 14.64
N THR A 62 13.37 3.66 15.23
CA THR A 62 13.30 4.80 16.15
C THR A 62 14.20 4.55 17.36
N VAL A 63 14.14 3.35 17.95
CA VAL A 63 15.00 2.94 19.07
C VAL A 63 16.46 2.90 18.62
N PHE A 64 16.76 2.30 17.47
CA PHE A 64 18.11 2.18 16.94
C PHE A 64 18.75 3.55 16.71
N VAL A 65 18.08 4.46 16.02
CA VAL A 65 18.54 5.84 15.81
C VAL A 65 18.72 6.56 17.14
N SER A 66 17.78 6.41 18.08
CA SER A 66 17.87 7.03 19.41
C SER A 66 19.09 6.51 20.20
N LEU A 67 19.40 5.22 20.09
CA LEU A 67 20.60 4.63 20.69
C LEU A 67 21.89 5.15 20.03
N LEU A 68 21.93 5.28 18.70
CA LEU A 68 23.08 5.87 18.02
C LEU A 68 23.36 7.32 18.48
N VAL A 69 22.31 8.11 18.74
CA VAL A 69 22.43 9.45 19.32
C VAL A 69 22.92 9.36 20.76
N ARG A 70 22.30 8.51 21.60
CA ARG A 70 22.64 8.34 23.02
C ARG A 70 24.10 7.93 23.22
N PHE A 71 24.57 6.98 22.42
CA PHE A 71 25.96 6.51 22.43
C PHE A 71 26.92 7.40 21.62
N LYS A 72 26.47 8.59 21.19
CA LYS A 72 27.27 9.59 20.48
C LYS A 72 27.91 9.06 19.18
N LYS A 73 27.34 8.02 18.56
CA LYS A 73 27.77 7.49 17.26
C LYS A 73 27.37 8.41 16.10
N ILE A 74 26.26 9.13 16.28
CA ILE A 74 25.83 10.21 15.38
C ILE A 74 25.56 11.49 16.18
N ASN A 75 25.60 12.64 15.50
CA ASN A 75 25.27 13.91 16.12
C ASN A 75 23.74 14.10 16.24
N TRP A 76 23.30 14.96 17.18
CA TRP A 76 21.86 15.21 17.42
C TRP A 76 21.09 15.67 16.18
N ARG A 77 21.71 16.45 15.28
CA ARG A 77 21.03 16.96 14.08
C ARG A 77 20.75 15.86 13.08
N VAL A 78 21.71 14.96 12.87
CA VAL A 78 21.55 13.75 12.07
C VAL A 78 20.47 12.86 12.69
N GLY A 79 20.50 12.67 14.01
CA GLY A 79 19.45 11.91 14.71
C GLY A 79 18.06 12.52 14.52
N ALA A 80 17.92 13.83 14.72
CA ALA A 80 16.65 14.54 14.55
C ALA A 80 16.14 14.48 13.10
N SER A 81 17.00 14.62 12.09
CA SER A 81 16.59 14.50 10.69
C SER A 81 16.24 13.06 10.30
N SER A 82 16.95 12.05 10.82
CA SER A 82 16.59 10.64 10.65
C SER A 82 15.22 10.33 11.24
N LEU A 83 14.98 10.72 12.50
CA LEU A 83 13.67 10.52 13.13
C LEU A 83 12.56 11.25 12.37
N GLY A 84 12.78 12.50 11.99
CA GLY A 84 11.82 13.25 11.16
C GLY A 84 11.51 12.56 9.84
N PHE A 85 12.51 11.96 9.19
CA PHE A 85 12.32 11.22 7.95
C PHE A 85 11.60 9.87 8.17
N ILE A 86 11.87 9.15 9.26
CA ILE A 86 11.11 7.96 9.67
C ILE A 86 9.62 8.32 9.85
N PHE A 87 9.31 9.37 10.61
CA PHE A 87 7.93 9.82 10.81
C PHE A 87 7.26 10.24 9.50
N LEU A 88 8.00 10.89 8.58
CA LEU A 88 7.50 11.22 7.25
C LEU A 88 7.13 9.96 6.46
N LEU A 89 8.00 8.95 6.42
CA LEU A 89 7.74 7.69 5.72
C LEU A 89 6.53 6.94 6.30
N VAL A 90 6.43 6.88 7.63
CA VAL A 90 5.27 6.29 8.32
C VAL A 90 3.99 7.04 7.94
N GLY A 91 4.01 8.38 8.04
CA GLY A 91 2.88 9.22 7.63
C GLY A 91 2.49 8.94 6.18
N MET A 92 3.45 9.00 5.26
CA MET A 92 3.24 8.72 3.84
C MET A 92 2.66 7.33 3.60
N TYR A 93 3.12 6.29 4.31
CA TYR A 93 2.60 4.93 4.15
C TYR A 93 1.14 4.79 4.61
N PHE A 94 0.79 5.36 5.76
CA PHE A 94 -0.56 5.22 6.32
C PHE A 94 -1.59 6.15 5.68
N LEU A 95 -1.17 7.17 4.93
CA LEU A 95 -2.11 8.02 4.21
C LEU A 95 -3.02 7.20 3.28
N PRO A 96 -4.34 7.48 3.29
CA PRO A 96 -5.28 6.90 2.35
C PRO A 96 -4.92 7.31 0.91
N ILE A 97 -5.37 6.54 -0.09
CA ILE A 97 -5.34 7.04 -1.47
C ILE A 97 -6.28 8.26 -1.54
N ASN A 98 -5.95 9.27 -2.33
CA ASN A 98 -6.83 10.42 -2.55
C ASN A 98 -8.20 9.98 -3.08
N SER A 99 -9.27 10.73 -2.78
CA SER A 99 -10.67 10.38 -3.07
C SER A 99 -11.23 11.01 -4.34
N ASN A 100 -10.38 11.54 -5.22
CA ASN A 100 -10.79 12.05 -6.51
C ASN A 100 -11.16 10.88 -7.42
N ILE A 101 -12.41 10.41 -7.32
CA ILE A 101 -12.95 9.39 -8.20
C ILE A 101 -13.36 10.09 -9.49
N PRO A 102 -12.73 9.79 -10.65
CA PRO A 102 -13.05 10.46 -11.90
C PRO A 102 -14.43 10.05 -12.41
N GLN A 103 -15.03 10.92 -13.23
CA GLN A 103 -16.42 10.78 -13.66
C GLN A 103 -16.69 9.47 -14.44
N ASN A 104 -15.74 9.02 -15.26
CA ASN A 104 -15.84 7.75 -15.97
C ASN A 104 -15.93 6.54 -15.01
N ALA A 105 -15.18 6.55 -13.90
CA ALA A 105 -15.27 5.53 -12.87
C ALA A 105 -16.65 5.56 -12.18
N LEU A 106 -17.16 6.76 -11.88
CA LEU A 106 -18.48 6.94 -11.28
C LEU A 106 -19.59 6.44 -12.21
N MET A 107 -19.50 6.72 -13.50
CA MET A 107 -20.46 6.23 -14.49
C MET A 107 -20.50 4.70 -14.53
N ILE A 108 -19.33 4.05 -14.62
CA ILE A 108 -19.25 2.58 -14.59
C ILE A 108 -19.85 2.05 -13.28
N ASN A 109 -19.49 2.65 -12.15
CA ASN A 109 -19.97 2.23 -10.85
C ASN A 109 -21.50 2.36 -10.70
N ASN A 110 -22.07 3.44 -11.21
CA ASN A 110 -23.51 3.68 -11.17
C ASN A 110 -24.25 2.72 -12.10
N ASN A 111 -23.76 2.52 -13.33
CA ASN A 111 -24.35 1.57 -14.28
C ASN A 111 -24.39 0.14 -13.71
N LEU A 112 -23.30 -0.31 -13.10
CA LEU A 112 -23.26 -1.61 -12.42
C LEU A 112 -24.21 -1.65 -11.21
N SER A 113 -24.26 -0.58 -10.42
CA SER A 113 -25.15 -0.50 -9.26
C SER A 113 -26.63 -0.58 -9.65
N GLU A 114 -27.00 0.02 -10.77
CA GLU A 114 -28.35 -0.06 -11.35
C GLU A 114 -28.64 -1.45 -11.91
N GLN A 115 -27.71 -2.02 -12.69
CA GLN A 115 -27.85 -3.35 -13.30
C GLN A 115 -28.03 -4.46 -12.25
N TYR A 116 -27.29 -4.38 -11.14
CA TYR A 116 -27.31 -5.38 -10.06
C TYR A 116 -28.01 -4.85 -8.81
N SER A 117 -29.05 -4.04 -9.01
CA SER A 117 -29.73 -3.30 -7.93
C SER A 117 -30.28 -4.20 -6.81
N GLU A 118 -30.65 -5.44 -7.12
CA GLU A 118 -31.23 -6.39 -6.17
C GLU A 118 -30.18 -7.24 -5.43
N ASN A 119 -28.98 -7.42 -5.99
CA ASN A 119 -27.97 -8.33 -5.43
C ASN A 119 -26.63 -7.64 -5.17
N LYS A 120 -26.31 -7.41 -3.89
CA LYS A 120 -25.01 -6.83 -3.47
C LYS A 120 -23.81 -7.68 -3.90
N TYR A 121 -23.95 -9.00 -3.90
CA TYR A 121 -22.89 -9.93 -4.29
C TYR A 121 -22.55 -9.82 -5.78
N ASP A 122 -23.57 -9.85 -6.65
CA ASP A 122 -23.35 -9.78 -8.10
C ASP A 122 -22.78 -8.43 -8.51
N TYR A 123 -23.24 -7.35 -7.87
CA TYR A 123 -22.63 -6.03 -8.02
C TYR A 123 -21.15 -6.03 -7.62
N ALA A 124 -20.81 -6.56 -6.43
CA ALA A 124 -19.43 -6.59 -5.95
C ALA A 124 -18.52 -7.44 -6.85
N LYS A 125 -19.04 -8.55 -7.38
CA LYS A 125 -18.38 -9.42 -8.34
C LYS A 125 -18.13 -8.70 -9.67
N ALA A 126 -19.15 -8.05 -10.23
CA ALA A 126 -19.01 -7.33 -11.49
C ALA A 126 -18.00 -6.18 -11.37
N LEU A 127 -18.08 -5.41 -10.28
CA LEU A 127 -17.13 -4.34 -10.00
C LEU A 127 -15.70 -4.86 -9.82
N PHE A 128 -15.51 -6.05 -9.22
CA PHE A 128 -14.20 -6.66 -9.05
C PHE A 128 -13.52 -6.87 -10.41
N PHE A 129 -14.23 -7.47 -11.37
CA PHE A 129 -13.70 -7.71 -12.72
C PHE A 129 -13.50 -6.42 -13.53
N GLU A 130 -14.30 -5.37 -13.28
CA GLU A 130 -14.08 -4.06 -13.88
C GLU A 130 -12.79 -3.38 -13.41
N VAL A 131 -12.40 -3.59 -12.14
CA VAL A 131 -11.16 -3.06 -11.59
C VAL A 131 -9.95 -3.92 -11.97
N GLU A 132 -10.13 -5.24 -11.98
CA GLU A 132 -9.07 -6.19 -12.33
C GLU A 132 -8.58 -5.99 -13.76
N LYS A 133 -9.49 -5.93 -14.76
CA LYS A 133 -9.13 -5.76 -16.17
C LYS A 133 -8.34 -4.48 -16.49
N LYS A 134 -8.33 -3.49 -15.59
CA LYS A 134 -7.65 -2.21 -15.77
C LYS A 134 -6.15 -2.30 -15.52
N TYR A 135 -5.72 -3.26 -14.71
CA TYR A 135 -4.38 -3.27 -14.16
C TYR A 135 -3.72 -4.63 -14.31
N THR A 136 -2.43 -4.61 -14.58
CA THR A 136 -1.59 -5.79 -14.39
C THR A 136 -0.91 -5.74 -13.03
N SER A 137 -0.71 -6.91 -12.42
CA SER A 137 -0.07 -7.06 -11.09
C SER A 137 1.15 -7.98 -11.10
N PRO A 138 2.12 -7.83 -12.03
CA PRO A 138 3.29 -8.68 -12.06
C PRO A 138 4.06 -8.62 -10.74
N ILE A 139 4.55 -9.80 -10.36
CA ILE A 139 5.27 -10.03 -9.11
C ILE A 139 6.46 -9.06 -9.01
N ARG A 140 6.57 -8.37 -7.87
CA ARG A 140 7.70 -7.48 -7.52
C ARG A 140 7.84 -6.18 -8.33
N GLN A 141 6.92 -5.81 -9.22
CA GLN A 141 7.04 -4.51 -9.90
C GLN A 141 6.95 -3.31 -8.94
N TYR A 142 6.39 -3.49 -7.74
CA TYR A 142 6.45 -2.48 -6.66
C TYR A 142 7.87 -2.16 -6.19
N LEU A 143 8.83 -3.08 -6.38
CA LEU A 143 10.26 -2.84 -6.10
C LEU A 143 10.91 -1.99 -7.19
N LEU A 144 10.42 -2.07 -8.43
CA LEU A 144 10.92 -1.29 -9.56
C LEU A 144 10.32 0.12 -9.57
N GLU A 145 9.07 0.27 -9.13
CA GLU A 145 8.33 1.53 -9.16
C GLU A 145 7.78 1.98 -7.79
N PRO A 146 8.63 2.07 -6.74
CA PRO A 146 8.16 2.37 -5.38
C PRO A 146 7.46 3.74 -5.27
N TRP A 147 7.84 4.73 -6.10
CA TRP A 147 7.21 6.05 -6.08
C TRP A 147 5.71 6.02 -6.40
N LYS A 148 5.25 5.07 -7.23
CA LYS A 148 3.81 4.92 -7.52
C LYS A 148 3.04 4.52 -6.26
N VAL A 149 3.63 3.66 -5.42
CA VAL A 149 3.02 3.16 -4.19
C VAL A 149 3.09 4.18 -3.05
N PHE A 150 4.23 4.87 -2.90
CA PHE A 150 4.48 5.75 -1.75
C PHE A 150 4.11 7.22 -1.98
N ILE A 151 4.20 7.73 -3.22
CA ILE A 151 4.11 9.16 -3.51
C ILE A 151 2.81 9.52 -4.24
N ILE A 152 2.47 8.84 -5.34
CA ILE A 152 1.37 9.30 -6.19
C ILE A 152 0.01 9.14 -5.50
N LYS A 153 -0.25 7.96 -4.90
CA LYS A 153 -1.41 7.66 -4.04
C LYS A 153 -2.71 8.40 -4.42
N ASP A 154 -3.06 8.43 -5.70
CA ASP A 154 -4.17 9.20 -6.22
C ASP A 154 -5.07 8.34 -7.11
N PHE A 155 -6.37 8.29 -6.78
CA PHE A 155 -7.32 7.43 -7.48
C PHE A 155 -7.41 7.83 -8.96
N GLU A 156 -7.56 9.12 -9.24
CA GLU A 156 -7.73 9.64 -10.60
C GLU A 156 -6.51 9.32 -11.47
N TYR A 157 -5.30 9.50 -10.95
CA TYR A 157 -4.07 9.15 -11.63
C TYR A 157 -4.06 7.68 -12.06
N PHE A 158 -4.36 6.76 -11.13
CA PHE A 158 -4.34 5.33 -11.43
C PHE A 158 -5.49 4.92 -12.34
N TRP A 159 -6.68 5.49 -12.17
CA TRP A 159 -7.83 5.16 -12.99
C TRP A 159 -7.68 5.60 -14.45
N ASN A 160 -6.96 6.69 -14.68
CA ASN A 160 -6.73 7.26 -16.02
C ASN A 160 -5.45 6.74 -16.68
N GLN A 161 -4.73 5.80 -16.08
CA GLN A 161 -3.68 5.09 -16.80
C GLN A 161 -4.28 4.26 -17.93
N PRO A 162 -3.51 3.97 -19.00
CA PRO A 162 -3.89 2.99 -20.01
C PRO A 162 -4.27 1.65 -19.37
N ASP A 163 -5.18 0.91 -20.01
CA ASP A 163 -5.47 -0.46 -19.59
C ASP A 163 -4.17 -1.31 -19.61
N ASP A 164 -4.15 -2.37 -18.81
CA ASP A 164 -2.96 -3.20 -18.52
C ASP A 164 -1.80 -2.48 -17.81
N SER A 165 -1.98 -1.22 -17.40
CA SER A 165 -0.96 -0.50 -16.64
C SER A 165 -0.70 -1.14 -15.28
N TYR A 166 0.54 -1.05 -14.81
CA TYR A 166 0.90 -1.55 -13.50
C TYR A 166 0.24 -0.73 -12.37
N ALA A 167 -0.49 -1.43 -11.49
CA ALA A 167 -0.87 -0.93 -10.18
C ALA A 167 -0.60 -2.01 -9.12
N ASP A 168 -0.04 -1.61 -7.97
CA ASP A 168 0.12 -2.53 -6.85
C ASP A 168 -1.24 -2.99 -6.31
N SER A 169 -1.36 -4.25 -5.87
CA SER A 169 -2.53 -4.81 -5.17
C SER A 169 -3.14 -3.89 -4.11
N ASN A 170 -2.32 -3.11 -3.40
CA ASN A 170 -2.74 -2.13 -2.41
C ASN A 170 -3.56 -1.00 -3.02
N ILE A 171 -3.11 -0.49 -4.16
CA ILE A 171 -3.81 0.55 -4.90
C ILE A 171 -5.10 -0.01 -5.47
N GLN A 172 -5.03 -1.17 -6.14
CA GLN A 172 -6.20 -1.81 -6.76
C GLN A 172 -7.29 -2.11 -5.72
N GLY A 173 -6.95 -2.74 -4.60
CA GLY A 173 -7.93 -3.06 -3.56
C GLY A 173 -8.47 -1.81 -2.84
N ARG A 174 -7.69 -0.72 -2.75
CA ARG A 174 -8.20 0.57 -2.27
C ARG A 174 -9.17 1.22 -3.26
N ILE A 175 -8.89 1.13 -4.56
CA ILE A 175 -9.79 1.59 -5.63
C ILE A 175 -11.10 0.81 -5.56
N TYR A 176 -11.02 -0.51 -5.55
CA TYR A 176 -12.18 -1.41 -5.47
C TYR A 176 -13.04 -1.12 -4.23
N ARG A 177 -12.44 -1.07 -3.04
CA ARG A 177 -13.16 -0.70 -1.81
C ARG A 177 -13.83 0.67 -1.91
N LYS A 178 -13.15 1.67 -2.49
CA LYS A 178 -13.73 3.01 -2.62
C LYS A 178 -14.96 3.01 -3.52
N LEU A 179 -14.92 2.30 -4.63
CA LEU A 179 -16.07 2.19 -5.53
C LEU A 179 -17.24 1.44 -4.86
N LEU A 180 -16.95 0.36 -4.13
CA LEU A 180 -17.95 -0.35 -3.30
C LEU A 180 -18.64 0.61 -2.32
N LEU A 181 -17.88 1.39 -1.54
CA LEU A 181 -18.45 2.36 -0.60
C LEU A 181 -19.18 3.51 -1.32
N LYS A 182 -18.64 3.98 -2.45
CA LYS A 182 -19.21 5.09 -3.21
C LYS A 182 -20.59 4.76 -3.80
N SER A 183 -20.88 3.47 -4.02
CA SER A 183 -22.21 3.03 -4.46
C SER A 183 -23.32 3.24 -3.44
N GLY A 184 -22.97 3.44 -2.15
CA GLY A 184 -23.94 3.49 -1.06
C GLY A 184 -24.52 2.12 -0.67
N ARG A 185 -24.16 1.03 -1.37
CA ARG A 185 -24.64 -0.34 -1.09
C ARG A 185 -23.90 -1.02 0.06
N PHE A 186 -22.72 -0.51 0.40
CA PHE A 186 -21.85 -1.04 1.44
C PHE A 186 -21.44 0.04 2.43
N THR A 187 -21.34 -0.38 3.68
CA THR A 187 -20.77 0.39 4.79
C THR A 187 -19.28 0.10 4.97
N SER A 188 -18.62 0.94 5.77
CA SER A 188 -17.19 0.82 6.02
C SER A 188 -16.81 -0.41 6.85
N GLU A 189 -17.79 -0.92 7.60
CA GLU A 189 -17.79 -2.09 8.47
C GLU A 189 -18.04 -3.39 7.67
N GLU A 190 -18.83 -3.30 6.60
CA GLU A 190 -19.04 -4.40 5.66
C GLU A 190 -17.79 -4.64 4.80
N VAL A 191 -17.10 -3.57 4.36
CA VAL A 191 -15.96 -3.68 3.44
C VAL A 191 -14.67 -3.29 4.16
N ILE A 192 -13.94 -4.30 4.63
CA ILE A 192 -12.75 -4.14 5.46
C ILE A 192 -11.49 -4.39 4.63
N ILE A 193 -10.53 -3.46 4.70
CA ILE A 193 -9.20 -3.68 4.16
C ILE A 193 -8.43 -4.62 5.08
N HIS A 194 -7.93 -5.71 4.52
CA HIS A 194 -6.96 -6.57 5.17
C HIS A 194 -5.67 -6.58 4.38
N GLN A 195 -4.53 -6.39 5.04
CA GLN A 195 -3.24 -6.44 4.37
C GLN A 195 -2.38 -7.53 5.01
N SER A 196 -2.04 -8.53 4.20
CA SER A 196 -1.24 -9.70 4.61
C SER A 196 -0.16 -10.02 3.59
N PHE A 197 0.79 -10.86 3.97
CA PHE A 197 1.88 -11.26 3.08
C PHE A 197 1.57 -12.57 2.39
N CYS A 198 1.66 -12.57 1.05
CA CYS A 198 1.71 -13.78 0.26
C CYS A 198 3.13 -13.94 -0.28
N SER A 199 3.77 -15.05 0.09
CA SER A 199 5.21 -15.30 -0.11
C SER A 199 6.06 -14.16 0.46
N ASN A 200 6.39 -13.13 -0.34
CA ASN A 200 7.28 -12.01 0.01
C ASN A 200 6.73 -10.64 -0.44
N SER A 201 5.44 -10.48 -0.71
CA SER A 201 4.85 -9.19 -1.09
C SER A 201 3.62 -8.86 -0.23
N PRO A 202 3.50 -7.60 0.22
CA PRO A 202 2.33 -7.16 0.97
C PRO A 202 1.12 -7.06 0.03
N HIS A 203 0.14 -7.94 0.19
CA HIS A 203 -1.08 -7.93 -0.61
C HIS A 203 -2.24 -7.31 0.16
N LEU A 204 -2.99 -6.46 -0.53
CA LEU A 204 -4.23 -5.94 0.01
C LEU A 204 -5.41 -6.76 -0.48
N LEU A 205 -6.14 -7.28 0.49
CA LEU A 205 -7.37 -8.03 0.31
C LEU A 205 -8.51 -7.16 0.80
N VAL A 206 -9.64 -7.25 0.11
CA VAL A 206 -10.87 -6.62 0.56
C VAL A 206 -11.78 -7.71 1.11
N LYS A 207 -11.93 -7.74 2.44
CA LYS A 207 -12.90 -8.58 3.11
C LYS A 207 -14.26 -7.91 3.01
N ILE A 208 -15.23 -8.59 2.42
CA ILE A 208 -16.62 -8.15 2.33
C ILE A 208 -17.43 -9.05 3.25
N ASN A 209 -17.88 -8.51 4.37
CA ASN A 209 -18.78 -9.19 5.28
C ASN A 209 -20.18 -9.13 4.66
N TYR A 210 -20.76 -10.30 4.40
CA TYR A 210 -22.16 -10.46 4.02
C TYR A 210 -22.89 -11.15 5.18
N PRO A 211 -23.51 -10.41 6.10
CA PRO A 211 -24.23 -11.01 7.23
C PRO A 211 -25.26 -12.03 6.77
N GLU A 212 -25.92 -11.76 5.64
CA GLU A 212 -26.94 -12.59 5.00
C GLU A 212 -26.42 -13.95 4.49
N ARG A 213 -25.12 -14.07 4.18
CA ARG A 213 -24.50 -15.33 3.70
C ARG A 213 -23.79 -16.12 4.80
N GLY A 214 -23.63 -15.57 6.00
CA GLY A 214 -22.93 -16.22 7.12
C GLY A 214 -21.41 -16.35 6.97
N THR A 215 -20.85 -16.22 5.76
CA THR A 215 -19.40 -16.24 5.51
C THR A 215 -18.92 -14.98 4.78
N PRO A 216 -17.76 -14.42 5.15
CA PRO A 216 -17.18 -13.28 4.46
C PRO A 216 -16.57 -13.71 3.13
N ILE A 217 -16.59 -12.80 2.16
CA ILE A 217 -15.91 -12.95 0.87
C ILE A 217 -14.59 -12.19 0.91
N TRP A 218 -13.54 -12.78 0.36
CA TRP A 218 -12.25 -12.13 0.21
C TRP A 218 -11.99 -11.84 -1.26
N ALA A 219 -11.91 -10.56 -1.61
CA ALA A 219 -11.53 -10.10 -2.92
C ALA A 219 -10.02 -9.85 -2.97
N ASP A 220 -9.32 -10.64 -3.78
CA ASP A 220 -7.88 -10.59 -4.02
C ASP A 220 -7.61 -10.27 -5.49
N LEU A 221 -7.39 -8.99 -5.80
CA LEU A 221 -7.16 -8.53 -7.17
C LEU A 221 -5.80 -8.99 -7.71
N TRP A 222 -4.85 -9.36 -6.86
CA TRP A 222 -3.54 -9.85 -7.27
C TRP A 222 -3.55 -11.34 -7.65
N ALA A 223 -4.45 -12.13 -7.04
CA ALA A 223 -4.55 -13.56 -7.30
C ALA A 223 -4.94 -13.87 -8.74
N VAL A 224 -5.70 -12.99 -9.40
CA VAL A 224 -6.21 -13.21 -10.76
C VAL A 224 -5.08 -13.35 -11.78
N ASP A 225 -4.01 -12.55 -11.63
CA ASP A 225 -2.84 -12.56 -12.53
C ASP A 225 -1.86 -13.73 -12.31
N ASN A 226 -1.87 -14.38 -11.14
CA ASN A 226 -0.73 -15.20 -10.69
C ASN A 226 -1.10 -16.64 -10.29
N PHE A 227 -2.32 -17.11 -10.57
CA PHE A 227 -2.67 -18.51 -10.32
C PHE A 227 -2.11 -19.44 -11.40
N PRO A 228 -1.32 -20.48 -11.05
CA PRO A 228 -0.92 -21.51 -11.99
C PRO A 228 -2.16 -22.27 -12.49
N GLY A 229 -2.36 -22.36 -13.80
CA GLY A 229 -3.52 -23.00 -14.43
C GLY A 229 -4.71 -22.08 -14.71
N VAL A 230 -4.59 -20.78 -14.41
CA VAL A 230 -5.56 -19.75 -14.78
C VAL A 230 -5.09 -19.09 -16.08
N GLU A 231 -5.20 -19.83 -17.18
CA GLU A 231 -5.22 -19.23 -18.52
C GLU A 231 -6.61 -18.60 -18.68
N SER A 232 -6.70 -17.27 -18.57
CA SER A 232 -7.91 -16.43 -18.71
C SER A 232 -8.83 -16.34 -17.49
N ASN A 233 -9.63 -15.26 -17.45
CA ASN A 233 -10.78 -14.94 -16.59
C ASN A 233 -11.84 -16.05 -16.40
N LYS A 234 -11.58 -17.29 -16.85
CA LYS A 234 -12.50 -18.43 -16.83
C LYS A 234 -12.37 -19.33 -15.60
N THR A 235 -11.32 -19.22 -14.79
CA THR A 235 -11.04 -20.18 -13.69
C THR A 235 -10.90 -19.57 -12.30
N TYR A 236 -10.72 -18.24 -12.17
CA TYR A 236 -10.82 -17.56 -10.87
C TYR A 236 -12.28 -17.23 -10.55
N GLU A 237 -12.81 -17.83 -9.48
CA GLU A 237 -14.14 -17.46 -8.98
C GLU A 237 -14.03 -16.28 -8.00
N PHE A 238 -14.92 -15.30 -8.13
CA PHE A 238 -14.97 -14.21 -7.16
C PHE A 238 -15.29 -14.76 -5.76
N GLY A 239 -14.38 -14.52 -4.81
CA GLY A 239 -14.49 -15.11 -3.47
C GLY A 239 -14.00 -16.56 -3.37
N MET A 240 -13.34 -17.10 -4.40
CA MET A 240 -12.71 -18.45 -4.39
C MET A 240 -11.80 -18.66 -3.17
N ARG A 241 -11.21 -17.58 -2.64
CA ARG A 241 -10.52 -17.59 -1.35
C ARG A 241 -11.54 -17.37 -0.21
N THR A 242 -12.35 -18.38 0.08
CA THR A 242 -13.26 -18.37 1.26
C THR A 242 -12.49 -18.58 2.56
N ILE A 243 -11.34 -19.26 2.47
CA ILE A 243 -10.31 -19.38 3.51
C ILE A 243 -9.10 -18.59 3.03
N ARG A 244 -8.53 -17.83 3.96
CA ARG A 244 -7.50 -16.79 3.77
C ARG A 244 -6.45 -17.13 2.68
N PRO A 245 -6.10 -16.19 1.80
CA PRO A 245 -5.01 -16.38 0.85
C PRO A 245 -3.71 -16.64 1.61
N CYS A 246 -2.83 -17.40 0.99
CA CYS A 246 -1.45 -17.70 1.40
C CYS A 246 -1.24 -18.98 2.23
N ASP A 247 -2.31 -19.62 2.73
CA ASP A 247 -2.19 -20.87 3.52
C ASP A 247 -2.53 -22.14 2.72
N ASP A 248 -3.41 -22.09 1.71
CA ASP A 248 -3.74 -23.27 0.88
C ASP A 248 -3.86 -22.95 -0.63
N LEU A 249 -3.06 -23.63 -1.46
CA LEU A 249 -3.32 -23.84 -2.89
C LEU A 249 -4.33 -24.99 -3.03
N ILE A 250 -5.52 -24.88 -2.45
CA ILE A 250 -6.52 -25.95 -2.57
C ILE A 250 -7.86 -25.33 -2.93
N GLY A 251 -8.18 -25.40 -4.22
CA GLY A 251 -9.54 -25.25 -4.70
C GLY A 251 -10.38 -26.43 -4.26
N LYS A 252 -11.37 -26.17 -3.41
CA LYS A 252 -12.71 -26.71 -3.60
C LYS A 252 -13.68 -25.53 -3.47
N GLY A 253 -13.98 -24.92 -4.60
CA GLY A 253 -15.13 -24.02 -4.74
C GLY A 253 -16.42 -24.81 -4.53
N TYR A 254 -17.41 -24.16 -3.94
CA TYR A 254 -18.79 -24.62 -3.88
C TYR A 254 -19.60 -23.91 -4.95
#